data_AF-A0A382TAW4-F1
#
_entry.id   AF-A0A382TAW4-F1
#
_cell.length_a   1.000
_cell.length_b   1.000
_cell.length_c   1.000
_cell.angle_alpha   90.00
_cell.angle_beta   90.00
_cell.angle_gamma   90.00
#
_symmetry.space_group_name_H-M   'P 1'
#
loop_
_entity.id
_entity.type
_entity.pdbx_description
1 polymer ?
#
loop_
_entity_poly.entity_id
_entity_poly.type
_entity_poly.pdbx_seq_one_letter_code
_entity_poly.pdbx_strand_id
1 'polypeptide(L)'
;MTSFGQSPDHLAVEHMRKHVAYVPGEQPVGLNEFVKLNTNENPYPPSPLVEEAVCAEISNLRLYPNPPSQLLREEIANLHGLDSTQVIVGNGSDELLTLCVRCFCNAEKAIGISTPSYSL
;
A
#
# COMPACT_ATOMS: atom_id res chain seq x y z
N MET A 1 25.39 -29.72 16.34
CA MET A 1 24.32 -29.79 15.32
C MET A 1 23.03 -29.32 15.95
N THR A 2 22.70 -28.04 15.79
CA THR A 2 21.44 -27.46 16.28
C THR A 2 20.31 -27.87 15.35
N SER A 3 19.24 -28.41 15.95
CA SER A 3 18.01 -28.86 15.29
C SER A 3 17.28 -27.68 14.65
N PHE A 4 17.29 -27.60 13.32
CA PHE A 4 16.42 -26.72 12.52
C PHE A 4 15.11 -27.45 12.16
N GLY A 5 14.46 -28.08 13.14
CA GLY A 5 13.34 -29.01 12.90
C GLY A 5 12.00 -28.66 13.55
N GLN A 6 11.89 -27.58 14.34
CA GLN A 6 10.63 -27.16 14.96
C GLN A 6 10.08 -25.88 14.32
N SER A 7 8.76 -25.86 14.09
CA SER A 7 8.08 -24.66 13.61
C SER A 7 8.26 -23.51 14.60
N PRO A 8 8.67 -22.30 14.14
CA PRO A 8 8.84 -21.14 15.00
C PRO A 8 7.51 -20.54 15.47
N ASP A 9 6.35 -21.17 15.20
CA ASP A 9 5.02 -20.65 15.56
C ASP A 9 4.90 -20.25 17.04
N HIS A 10 5.59 -20.95 17.94
CA HIS A 10 5.62 -20.63 19.36
C HIS A 10 6.25 -19.26 19.68
N LEU A 11 7.05 -18.69 18.77
CA LEU A 11 7.63 -17.35 18.86
C LEU A 11 6.65 -16.25 18.42
N ALA A 12 5.58 -16.60 17.69
CA ALA A 12 4.59 -15.64 17.24
C ALA A 12 3.56 -15.32 18.32
N VAL A 13 3.23 -14.03 18.44
CA VAL A 13 2.14 -13.55 19.31
C VAL A 13 0.80 -14.19 18.92
N GLU A 14 -0.08 -14.39 19.90
CA GLU A 14 -1.28 -15.21 19.73
C GLU A 14 -2.19 -14.74 18.58
N HIS A 15 -2.41 -13.43 18.44
CA HIS A 15 -3.28 -12.89 17.39
C HIS A 15 -2.72 -13.13 15.98
N MET A 16 -1.39 -13.15 15.82
CA MET A 16 -0.75 -13.49 14.54
C MET A 16 -0.93 -14.97 14.20
N ARG A 17 -0.88 -15.87 15.19
CA ARG A 17 -1.13 -17.31 14.99
C ARG A 17 -2.57 -17.62 14.56
N LYS A 18 -3.53 -16.78 14.96
CA LYS A 18 -4.96 -16.92 14.63
C LYS A 18 -5.37 -16.13 13.38
N HIS A 19 -4.49 -15.29 12.85
CA HIS A 19 -4.80 -14.42 11.73
C HIS A 19 -5.04 -15.25 10.46
N VAL A 20 -6.15 -14.97 9.77
CA VAL A 20 -6.41 -15.50 8.43
C VAL A 20 -5.94 -14.44 7.43
N ALA A 21 -4.90 -14.77 6.68
CA ALA A 21 -4.34 -13.86 5.69
C ALA A 21 -5.36 -13.54 4.60
N TYR A 22 -5.24 -12.35 4.02
CA TYR A 22 -6.01 -11.97 2.84
C TYR A 22 -5.78 -12.97 1.70
N VAL A 23 -6.89 -13.31 1.03
CA VAL A 23 -6.89 -14.17 -0.15
C VAL A 23 -7.17 -13.29 -1.37
N PRO A 24 -6.16 -13.02 -2.22
CA PRO A 24 -6.37 -12.23 -3.43
C PRO A 24 -7.29 -12.96 -4.40
N GLY A 25 -8.03 -12.18 -5.20
CA GLY A 25 -8.77 -12.72 -6.34
C GLY A 25 -7.85 -13.35 -7.38
N GLU A 26 -8.37 -14.33 -8.12
CA GLU A 26 -7.64 -15.05 -9.16
C GLU A 26 -6.95 -14.10 -10.15
N GLN A 27 -5.69 -14.36 -10.47
CA GLN A 27 -4.94 -13.65 -11.50
C GLN A 27 -4.61 -14.61 -12.65
N PRO A 28 -5.06 -14.32 -13.89
CA PRO A 28 -4.72 -15.17 -15.03
C PRO A 28 -3.22 -15.10 -15.34
N VAL A 29 -2.64 -16.25 -15.69
CA VAL A 29 -1.25 -16.35 -16.18
C VAL A 29 -1.28 -16.28 -17.70
N GLY A 30 -0.45 -15.42 -18.31
CA GLY A 30 -0.45 -15.20 -19.76
C GLY A 30 -1.31 -14.01 -20.18
N LEU A 31 -0.86 -12.79 -19.85
CA LEU A 31 -1.60 -11.53 -20.05
C LEU A 31 -2.06 -11.26 -21.50
N ASN A 32 -1.46 -11.92 -22.49
CA ASN A 32 -1.84 -11.78 -23.90
C ASN A 32 -3.02 -12.67 -24.33
N GLU A 33 -3.50 -13.55 -23.44
CA GLU A 33 -4.58 -14.49 -23.74
C GLU A 33 -5.95 -14.05 -23.16
N PHE A 34 -5.97 -12.95 -22.39
CA PHE A 34 -7.15 -12.51 -21.66
C PHE A 34 -7.36 -10.99 -21.73
N VAL A 35 -8.62 -10.57 -21.65
CA VAL A 35 -8.98 -9.18 -21.33
C VAL A 35 -9.11 -9.08 -19.80
N LYS A 36 -8.15 -8.40 -19.15
CA LYS A 36 -8.09 -8.29 -17.68
C LYS A 36 -9.06 -7.21 -17.18
N LEU A 37 -10.08 -7.63 -16.40
CA LEU A 37 -11.14 -6.75 -15.88
C LEU A 37 -11.45 -6.98 -14.38
N ASN A 38 -10.56 -7.63 -13.63
CA ASN A 38 -10.82 -8.16 -12.29
C ASN A 38 -10.24 -7.32 -11.12
N THR A 39 -9.46 -6.27 -11.41
CA THR A 39 -8.64 -5.55 -10.41
C THR A 39 -8.75 -4.02 -10.52
N ASN A 40 -9.70 -3.52 -11.30
CA ASN A 40 -10.00 -2.08 -11.48
C ASN A 40 -8.81 -1.24 -12.00
N GLU A 41 -7.87 -1.85 -12.73
CA GLU A 41 -6.78 -1.13 -13.38
C GLU A 41 -7.29 -0.20 -14.49
N ASN A 42 -6.61 0.92 -14.69
CA ASN A 42 -6.92 1.83 -15.79
C ASN A 42 -6.52 1.18 -17.13
N PRO A 43 -7.38 1.17 -18.17
CA PRO A 43 -7.04 0.58 -19.46
C PRO A 43 -6.05 1.42 -20.28
N TYR A 44 -5.82 2.69 -19.92
CA TYR A 44 -4.92 3.59 -20.63
C TYR A 44 -3.52 3.60 -20.01
N PRO A 45 -2.49 3.91 -20.81
CA PRO A 45 -1.16 4.21 -20.28
C PRO A 45 -1.18 5.42 -19.33
N PRO A 46 -0.17 5.58 -18.46
CA PRO A 46 -0.01 6.81 -17.70
C PRO A 46 0.23 8.01 -18.64
N SER A 47 0.10 9.23 -18.09
CA SER A 47 0.45 10.45 -18.83
C SER A 47 1.89 10.40 -19.36
N PRO A 48 2.17 10.86 -20.60
CA PRO A 48 3.54 10.94 -21.12
C PRO A 48 4.51 11.74 -20.23
N LEU A 49 3.99 12.70 -19.46
CA LEU A 49 4.78 13.48 -18.49
C LEU A 49 5.31 12.63 -17.33
N VAL A 50 4.63 11.52 -17.00
CA VAL A 50 5.10 10.57 -15.99
C VAL A 50 6.32 9.82 -16.50
N GLU A 51 6.31 9.37 -17.76
CA GLU A 51 7.46 8.69 -18.38
C GLU A 51 8.68 9.60 -18.40
N GLU A 52 8.52 10.86 -18.81
CA GLU A 52 9.59 11.87 -18.82
C GLU A 52 10.18 12.06 -17.41
N ALA A 53 9.33 12.28 -16.40
CA ALA A 53 9.76 12.51 -15.03
C ALA A 53 10.48 11.30 -14.41
N VAL A 54 9.97 10.08 -14.63
CA VAL A 54 10.60 8.84 -14.14
C VAL A 54 11.95 8.63 -14.79
N CYS A 55 12.05 8.79 -16.12
CA CYS A 55 13.32 8.64 -16.84
C CYS A 55 14.38 9.64 -16.38
N ALA A 56 13.99 10.89 -16.09
CA ALA A 56 14.90 11.92 -15.58
C ALA A 56 15.50 11.56 -14.22
N GLU A 57 14.76 10.86 -13.37
CA GLU A 57 15.17 10.55 -11.99
C GLU A 57 16.08 9.31 -11.87
N ILE A 58 16.19 8.49 -12.92
CA ILE A 58 17.01 7.26 -12.92
C ILE A 58 18.46 7.53 -12.46
N SER A 59 19.04 8.65 -12.88
CA SER A 59 20.41 9.01 -12.51
C SER A 59 20.60 9.33 -11.02
N ASN A 60 19.51 9.66 -10.31
CA ASN A 60 19.50 10.07 -8.91
C ASN A 60 19.22 8.92 -7.93
N LEU A 61 18.89 7.72 -8.40
CA LEU A 61 18.52 6.56 -7.57
C LEU A 61 19.56 6.11 -6.53
N ARG A 62 20.81 6.62 -6.63
CA ARG A 62 21.85 6.42 -5.59
C ARG A 62 21.61 7.23 -4.31
N LEU A 63 20.68 8.18 -4.34
CA LEU A 63 20.36 9.08 -3.23
C LEU A 63 19.03 8.64 -2.58
N TYR A 64 18.90 8.92 -1.28
CA TYR A 64 17.60 8.80 -0.63
C TYR A 64 16.61 9.83 -1.21
N PRO A 65 15.33 9.47 -1.34
CA PRO A 65 14.29 10.41 -1.76
C PRO A 65 14.06 11.48 -0.69
N ASN A 66 13.33 12.54 -1.04
CA ASN A 66 12.87 13.54 -0.07
C ASN A 66 11.95 12.87 0.98
N PRO A 67 12.38 12.72 2.25
CA PRO A 67 11.61 11.96 3.24
C PRO A 67 10.18 12.44 3.50
N PRO A 68 9.87 13.76 3.52
CA PRO A 68 8.50 14.22 3.75
C PRO A 68 7.63 14.25 2.49
N SER A 69 8.17 13.93 1.31
CA SER A 69 7.49 14.09 0.01
C SER A 69 6.87 15.49 -0.18
N GLN A 70 7.59 16.54 0.24
CA GLN A 70 7.05 17.90 0.42
C GLN A 70 6.41 18.46 -0.85
N LEU A 71 7.09 18.36 -2.00
CA LEU A 71 6.58 18.88 -3.27
C LEU A 71 5.25 18.19 -3.67
N LEU A 72 5.15 16.88 -3.49
CA LEU A 72 3.91 16.15 -3.78
C LEU A 72 2.77 16.57 -2.85
N ARG A 73 3.06 16.80 -1.57
CA ARG A 73 2.07 17.29 -0.60
C ARG A 73 1.53 18.66 -0.98
N GLU A 74 2.40 19.57 -1.41
CA GLU A 74 2.02 20.91 -1.87
C GLU A 74 1.13 20.85 -3.11
N GLU A 75 1.49 20.04 -4.12
CA GLU A 75 0.67 19.88 -5.33
C GLU A 75 -0.71 19.27 -5.05
N ILE A 76 -0.78 18.23 -4.22
CA ILE A 76 -2.05 17.64 -3.80
C ILE A 76 -2.90 18.64 -3.01
N ALA A 77 -2.27 19.40 -2.09
CA ALA A 77 -2.96 20.40 -1.29
C ALA A 77 -3.56 21.51 -2.18
N ASN A 78 -2.79 22.01 -3.15
CA ASN A 78 -3.26 22.98 -4.13
C ASN A 78 -4.42 22.44 -4.97
N LEU A 79 -4.32 21.20 -5.45
CA LEU A 79 -5.37 20.55 -6.25
C LEU A 79 -6.71 20.46 -5.50
N HIS A 80 -6.66 20.24 -4.18
CA HIS A 80 -7.85 20.04 -3.35
C HIS A 80 -8.25 21.26 -2.50
N GLY A 81 -7.51 22.37 -2.57
CA GLY A 81 -7.76 23.58 -1.77
C GLY A 81 -7.51 23.38 -0.27
N LEU A 82 -6.47 22.63 0.08
CA LEU A 82 -6.05 22.31 1.46
C LEU A 82 -4.72 22.99 1.81
N ASP A 83 -4.36 22.98 3.09
CA ASP A 83 -2.98 23.24 3.52
C ASP A 83 -2.12 21.97 3.40
N SER A 84 -0.83 22.10 3.05
CA SER A 84 0.06 20.94 2.88
C SER A 84 0.26 20.14 4.18
N THR A 85 0.05 20.75 5.35
CA THR A 85 0.03 20.06 6.65
C THR A 85 -1.15 19.10 6.81
N GLN A 86 -2.20 19.24 6.00
CA GLN A 86 -3.36 18.35 5.96
C GLN A 86 -3.19 17.17 4.99
N VAL A 87 -2.06 17.07 4.29
CA VAL A 87 -1.75 15.99 3.34
C VAL A 87 -0.66 15.08 3.90
N ILE A 88 -0.88 13.78 3.85
CA ILE A 88 0.10 12.73 4.12
C ILE A 88 0.28 11.87 2.86
N VAL A 89 1.51 11.50 2.54
CA VAL A 89 1.87 10.62 1.42
C VAL A 89 2.30 9.27 2.00
N GLY A 90 1.78 8.18 1.43
CA GLY A 90 2.17 6.80 1.76
C GLY A 90 2.44 6.00 0.47
N ASN A 91 3.06 4.84 0.61
CA ASN A 91 3.35 3.93 -0.50
C ASN A 91 2.13 3.06 -0.83
N GLY A 92 1.09 3.71 -1.37
CA GLY A 92 -0.24 3.12 -1.53
C GLY A 92 -1.13 3.36 -0.31
N SER A 93 -2.45 3.35 -0.51
CA SER A 93 -3.41 3.69 0.55
C SER A 93 -3.43 2.69 1.71
N ASP A 94 -3.04 1.43 1.49
CA ASP A 94 -3.02 0.40 2.54
C ASP A 94 -2.06 0.73 3.68
N GLU A 95 -0.94 1.40 3.37
CA GLU A 95 -0.03 1.89 4.40
C GLU A 95 -0.73 2.92 5.28
N LEU A 96 -1.48 3.85 4.68
CA LEU A 96 -2.22 4.88 5.40
C LEU A 96 -3.38 4.28 6.22
N LEU A 97 -4.09 3.28 5.69
CA LEU A 97 -5.11 2.53 6.44
C LEU A 97 -4.49 1.82 7.65
N THR A 98 -3.34 1.18 7.46
CA THR A 98 -2.58 0.54 8.54
C THR A 98 -2.17 1.56 9.60
N LEU A 99 -1.67 2.73 9.20
CA LEU A 99 -1.32 3.81 10.14
C LEU A 99 -2.53 4.31 10.92
N CYS A 100 -3.69 4.50 10.28
CA CYS A 100 -4.93 4.86 10.95
C CYS A 100 -5.31 3.84 12.04
N VAL A 101 -5.28 2.54 11.72
CA VAL A 101 -5.55 1.48 12.70
C VAL A 101 -4.54 1.51 13.85
N ARG A 102 -3.24 1.65 13.57
CA ARG A 102 -2.19 1.68 14.60
C ARG A 102 -2.25 2.91 15.50
N CYS A 103 -2.70 4.06 14.97
CA CYS A 103 -2.81 5.31 15.73
C CYS A 103 -4.05 5.32 16.65
N PHE A 104 -5.17 4.76 16.20
CA PHE A 104 -6.46 4.94 16.87
C PHE A 104 -7.05 3.68 17.50
N CYS A 105 -6.59 2.50 17.10
CA CYS A 105 -7.12 1.21 17.56
C CYS A 105 -6.11 0.48 18.44
N ASN A 106 -6.62 -0.36 19.33
CA ASN A 106 -5.84 -1.31 20.13
C ASN A 106 -6.75 -2.48 20.57
N ALA A 107 -6.27 -3.34 21.47
CA ALA A 107 -7.05 -4.49 21.94
C ALA A 107 -8.41 -4.12 22.59
N GLU A 108 -8.57 -2.88 23.06
CA GLU A 108 -9.79 -2.38 23.72
C GLU A 108 -10.61 -1.44 22.82
N LYS A 109 -10.02 -0.96 21.72
CA LYS A 109 -10.64 -0.03 20.77
C LYS A 109 -10.69 -0.65 19.38
N ALA A 110 -11.84 -1.24 19.07
CA ALA A 110 -12.10 -1.87 17.78
C ALA A 110 -12.37 -0.83 16.67
N ILE A 111 -12.10 -1.23 15.43
CA ILE A 111 -12.55 -0.56 14.20
C ILE A 111 -13.85 -1.21 13.70
N GLY A 112 -14.71 -0.42 13.06
CA GLY A 112 -15.90 -0.91 12.36
C GLY A 112 -15.78 -0.67 10.85
N ILE A 113 -16.21 -1.64 10.05
CA ILE A 113 -16.30 -1.55 8.58
C ILE A 113 -17.66 -2.05 8.10
N SER A 114 -18.14 -1.56 6.96
CA SER A 114 -19.34 -2.10 6.31
C SER A 114 -19.06 -3.46 5.68
N THR A 115 -20.10 -4.27 5.44
CA THR A 115 -19.99 -5.55 4.73
C THR A 115 -21.09 -5.65 3.67
N PRO A 116 -20.76 -5.83 2.37
CA PRO A 116 -19.42 -6.03 1.81
C PRO A 116 -18.59 -4.73 1.73
N SER A 117 -17.26 -4.86 1.81
CA SER A 117 -16.28 -3.77 1.65
C SER A 117 -14.90 -4.33 1.32
N TYR A 118 -13.84 -3.56 1.55
CA TYR A 118 -12.44 -3.96 1.45
C TYR A 118 -12.06 -4.88 2.61
N SER A 119 -11.67 -6.13 2.30
CA SER A 119 -11.38 -7.17 3.29
C SER A 119 -9.90 -7.33 3.62
N LEU A 120 -9.01 -6.60 2.93
CA LEU A 120 -7.58 -6.56 3.25
C LEU A 120 -7.33 -5.67 4.47
#